data_AF-A0A7R6WTV1-F1
#
_entry.id   AF-A0A7R6WTV1-F1
#
_cell.length_a   1.000
_cell.length_b   1.000
_cell.length_c   1.000
_cell.angle_alpha   90.00
_cell.angle_beta   90.00
_cell.angle_gamma   90.00
#
_symmetry.space_group_name_H-M   'P 1'
#
loop_
_entity.id
_entity.type
_entity.pdbx_description
1 polymer ?
#
loop_
_entity_poly.entity_id
_entity_poly.type
_entity_poly.pdbx_seq_one_letter_code
_entity_poly.pdbx_strand_id
1 'polypeptide(L)' 'MTPSATNLVREIVSRQGGHVSVADAPGGGACFSIALRTTVNSKPGNVIPLRRGQVKAAL' A
#
# COMPACT_ATOMS: atom_id res chain seq x y z
N MET A 1 -1.16 4.14 23.24
CA MET A 1 -1.73 4.33 21.89
C MET A 1 -0.94 3.46 20.93
N THR A 2 -1.54 2.42 20.37
CA THR A 2 -0.92 1.64 19.30
C THR A 2 -1.01 2.45 18.00
N PRO A 3 0.07 2.60 17.22
CA PRO A 3 0.00 3.24 15.93
C PRO A 3 -0.96 2.44 15.03
N SER A 4 -1.85 3.13 14.32
CA SER A 4 -2.67 2.47 13.31
C SER A 4 -1.76 1.90 12.20
N ALA A 5 -2.14 0.76 11.63
CA ALA A 5 -1.36 0.12 10.56
C ALA A 5 -1.07 1.09 9.40
N THR A 6 -2.04 1.95 9.06
CA THR A 6 -1.89 2.99 8.02
C THR A 6 -0.84 4.04 8.37
N ASN A 7 -0.71 4.44 9.64
CA ASN A 7 0.31 5.40 10.06
C ASN A 7 1.71 4.78 9.97
N LEU A 8 1.87 3.52 10.38
CA LEU A 8 3.14 2.81 10.25
C LEU A 8 3.59 2.69 8.79
N VAL A 9 2.66 2.38 7.88
CA VAL A 9 2.95 2.32 6.44
C VAL A 9 3.38 3.69 5.90
N ARG A 10 2.69 4.77 6.28
CA ARG A 10 3.07 6.14 5.89
C ARG A 10 4.47 6.51 6.36
N GLU A 11 4.84 6.17 7.59
CA GLU A 11 6.18 6.43 8.11
C GLU A 11 7.27 5.69 7.32
N ILE A 12 7.05 4.40 7.01
CA ILE A 12 8.00 3.59 6.23
C ILE A 12 8.18 4.18 4.82
N VAL A 13 7.08 4.46 4.14
CA VAL A 13 7.09 4.99 2.78
C VAL A 13 7.73 6.38 2.72
N SER A 14 7.46 7.24 3.71
CA SER A 14 8.06 8.58 3.80
C SER A 14 9.56 8.52 4.02
N ARG A 15 10.05 7.59 4.87
CA ARG A 15 11.50 7.36 5.07
C ARG A 15 12.22 6.93 3.80
N GLN A 16 11.51 6.30 2.87
CA GLN A 16 12.03 5.88 1.56
C GLN A 16 11.87 6.98 0.48
N GLY A 17 11.41 8.17 0.87
CA GLY A 17 11.16 9.28 -0.05
C GLY A 17 10.04 9.02 -1.04
N GLY A 18 9.11 8.12 -0.70
CA GLY A 18 7.91 7.78 -1.45
C GLY A 18 6.64 8.46 -0.90
N HIS A 19 5.48 8.04 -1.40
CA HIS A 19 4.19 8.62 -1.08
C HIS A 19 3.07 7.57 -1.01
N VAL A 20 2.10 7.76 -0.11
CA VAL A 20 0.88 6.93 0.01
C VAL A 20 -0.35 7.79 -0.21
N SER A 21 -1.24 7.40 -1.13
CA SER A 21 -2.58 7.96 -1.29
C SER A 21 -3.66 6.91 -1.05
N VAL A 22 -4.82 7.38 -0.60
CA VAL A 22 -6.02 6.55 -0.41
C VAL A 22 -7.15 7.21 -1.16
N ALA A 23 -7.87 6.44 -1.96
CA ALA A 23 -9.05 6.87 -2.69
C ALA A 23 -10.15 5.82 -2.54
N ASP A 24 -11.39 6.19 -2.82
CA ASP A 24 -12.46 5.20 -2.94
C ASP A 24 -12.23 4.31 -4.16
N ALA A 25 -12.41 3.01 -3.98
CA ALA A 25 -12.31 2.05 -5.08
C ALA A 25 -13.62 2.03 -5.90
N PRO A 26 -13.55 1.87 -7.23
CA PRO A 26 -14.75 1.66 -8.04
C PRO A 26 -15.52 0.43 -7.54
N GLY A 27 -16.80 0.62 -7.20
CA GLY A 27 -17.64 -0.44 -6.60
C GLY A 27 -17.65 -0.47 -5.07
N GLY A 28 -16.99 0.48 -4.39
CA GLY A 28 -16.97 0.62 -2.93
C GLY A 28 -15.69 0.10 -2.28
N GLY A 29 -15.43 0.53 -1.04
CA GLY A 29 -14.19 0.24 -0.32
C GLY A 29 -13.06 1.22 -0.64
N ALA A 30 -11.84 0.91 -0.17
CA ALA A 30 -10.68 1.79 -0.26
C ALA A 30 -9.58 1.21 -1.17
N CYS A 31 -9.04 2.05 -2.04
CA CYS A 31 -7.86 1.79 -2.85
C CYS A 31 -6.66 2.52 -2.25
N PHE A 32 -5.63 1.74 -1.88
CA PHE A 32 -4.35 2.28 -1.39
C PHE A 32 -3.35 2.27 -2.53
N SER A 33 -2.75 3.42 -2.81
CA SER A 33 -1.70 3.58 -3.82
C SER A 33 -0.40 3.99 -3.15
N ILE A 34 0.69 3.25 -3.43
CA ILE A 34 2.01 3.48 -2.85
C ILE A 34 2.99 3.73 -3.99
N ALA A 35 3.64 4.90 -3.98
CA ALA A 35 4.70 5.26 -4.91
C ALA A 35 6.04 5.28 -4.17
N LEU A 36 7.01 4.47 -4.62
CA LEU A 36 8.37 4.43 -4.07
C LEU A 36 9.36 4.80 -5.16
N ARG A 37 10.45 5.49 -4.80
CA ARG A 37 11.57 5.69 -5.72
C ARG A 37 12.32 4.38 -5.86
N THR A 38 12.35 3.85 -7.08
CA THR A 38 13.16 2.68 -7.39
C THR A 38 14.58 3.13 -7.69
N THR A 39 15.57 2.44 -7.13
CA THR A 39 16.95 2.55 -7.62
C THR A 39 17.08 1.64 -8.85
N VAL A 40 17.92 2.05 -9.81
CA VAL A 40 18.10 1.44 -11.14
C VAL A 40 18.59 -0.03 -11.15
N ASN A 41 18.69 -0.68 -9.99
CA ASN A 41 19.15 -2.07 -9.85
C ASN A 41 18.09 -3.01 -9.24
N SER A 42 16.81 -2.63 -9.32
CA SER A 42 15.73 -3.48 -8.82
C SER A 42 15.39 -4.53 -9.88
N LYS A 43 15.86 -5.79 -9.71
CA LYS A 43 15.31 -6.93 -10.46
C LYS A 43 13.78 -6.89 -10.32
N PRO A 44 12.98 -7.10 -11.40
CA PRO A 44 11.54 -7.15 -11.26
C PRO A 44 11.19 -8.15 -10.14
N GLY A 45 10.64 -7.62 -9.04
CA GLY A 45 10.35 -8.41 -7.85
C GLY A 45 9.30 -9.47 -8.17
N ASN A 46 9.35 -10.59 -7.48
CA ASN A 46 8.32 -11.62 -7.55
C ASN A 46 6.98 -10.99 -7.12
N VAL A 47 6.10 -10.68 -8.07
CA VAL A 47 4.78 -10.13 -7.78
C VAL A 47 3.98 -11.25 -7.12
N ILE A 48 3.84 -11.21 -5.80
CA ILE A 48 2.96 -12.13 -5.08
C ILE A 48 1.54 -11.62 -5.32
N PRO A 49 0.70 -12.32 -6.12
CA PRO A 49 -0.67 -11.89 -6.32
C PRO A 49 -1.41 -11.97 -4.98
N LEU A 50 -1.96 -10.86 -4.53
CA LEU A 50 -2.89 -10.86 -3.40
C LEU A 50 -4.09 -11.74 -3.80
N ARG A 51 -4.26 -12.89 -3.14
CA ARG A 51 -5.38 -13.79 -3.44
C ARG A 51 -6.69 -13.06 -3.15
N ARG A 52 -7.63 -13.11 -4.11
CA ARG A 52 -8.96 -12.48 -4.12
C ARG A 52 -9.82 -12.67 -2.84
N GLY A 53 -9.43 -13.51 -1.89
CA GLY A 53 -10.17 -13.81 -0.66
C GLY A 53 -9.72 -13.06 0.60
N GLN A 54 -8.64 -12.26 0.57
CA GLN A 54 -8.16 -11.55 1.77
C GLN A 54 -8.73 -10.15 1.98
N VAL A 55 -9.48 -9.61 1.03
CA VAL A 55 -10.14 -8.30 1.17
C VAL A 55 -11.61 -8.53 1.55
N LYS A 56 -11.86 -8.78 2.83
CA LYS A 56 -13.23 -8.71 3.36
C LYS A 56 -13.54 -7.23 3.60
N ALA A 57 -14.36 -6.63 2.73
CA ALA A 57 -14.95 -5.33 3.02
C ALA A 57 -15.71 -5.44 4.35
N ALA A 58 -15.28 -4.68 5.35
CA ALA A 58 -16.04 -4.51 6.57
C ALA A 58 -17.23 -3.60 6.23
N LEU A 59 -18.44 -4.17 6.27
CA LEU A 59 -19.71 -3.45 6.38
C LEU A 59 -19.92 -3.02 7.83
#